data_AF-A0A822D9Y8-F1
#
_entry.id   AF-A0A822D9Y8-F1
#
_cell.length_a   1.000
_cell.length_b   1.000
_cell.length_c   1.000
_cell.angle_alpha   90.00
_cell.angle_beta   90.00
_cell.angle_gamma   90.00
#
_symmetry.space_group_name_H-M   'P 1'
#
loop_
_entity.id
_entity.type
_entity.pdbx_description
1 polymer ?
#
loop_
_entity_poly.entity_id
_entity_poly.type
_entity_poly.pdbx_seq_one_letter_code
_entity_poly.pdbx_strand_id
1 'polypeptide(L)'
;INFIILAAVVIVYTLFGGLYSVAYTDVVQLGFIFIGLWIAIPFAIEHKSVGSIISTWPDWRGRIDKSQIVEWMDNMFLLIFGGIPWQVYFQRVLSAKSAKKAMYLSFCAAVGCVLLAMPPVLIGAIA
;
A
#
# COMPACT_ATOMS: atom_id res chain seq x y z
N ILE A 1 -26.13 1.21 -8.81
CA ILE A 1 -26.06 -0.25 -8.56
C ILE A 1 -24.81 -0.69 -7.80
N ASN A 2 -23.61 -0.16 -8.10
CA ASN A 2 -22.38 -0.78 -7.56
C ASN A 2 -22.01 -0.50 -6.08
N PHE A 3 -22.26 0.66 -5.47
CA PHE A 3 -21.74 0.90 -4.11
C PHE A 3 -22.50 0.13 -3.02
N ILE A 4 -23.84 0.11 -3.08
CA ILE A 4 -24.68 -0.51 -2.05
C ILE A 4 -24.48 -2.04 -2.04
N ILE A 5 -24.36 -2.66 -3.21
CA ILE A 5 -24.10 -4.11 -3.32
C ILE A 5 -22.71 -4.44 -2.77
N LEU A 6 -21.67 -3.66 -3.13
CA LEU A 6 -20.32 -3.86 -2.59
C LEU A 6 -20.29 -3.70 -1.07
N ALA A 7 -20.91 -2.65 -0.53
CA ALA A 7 -20.99 -2.42 0.91
C ALA A 7 -21.72 -3.57 1.62
N ALA A 8 -22.85 -4.05 1.07
CA ALA A 8 -23.59 -5.17 1.63
C ALA A 8 -22.74 -6.46 1.66
N VAL A 9 -22.03 -6.78 0.58
CA VAL A 9 -21.12 -7.94 0.53
C VAL A 9 -20.02 -7.80 1.59
N VAL A 10 -19.38 -6.63 1.70
CA VAL A 10 -18.32 -6.35 2.68
C VAL A 10 -18.80 -6.54 4.12
N ILE A 11 -19.97 -6.00 4.43
CA ILE A 11 -20.56 -6.10 5.77
C ILE A 11 -20.88 -7.57 6.10
N VAL A 12 -21.49 -8.30 5.15
CA VAL A 12 -21.88 -9.70 5.35
C VAL A 12 -20.65 -10.58 5.64
N TYR A 13 -19.60 -10.56 4.81
CA TYR A 13 -18.45 -11.44 5.07
C TYR A 13 -17.63 -10.99 6.28
N THR A 14 -17.62 -9.70 6.63
CA THR A 14 -16.96 -9.20 7.85
C THR A 14 -17.69 -9.66 9.10
N LEU A 15 -19.03 -9.66 9.10
CA LEU A 15 -19.85 -10.09 10.23
C LEU A 15 -19.78 -11.60 10.47
N PHE A 16 -19.86 -12.42 9.42
CA PHE A 16 -19.86 -13.88 9.56
C PHE A 16 -18.46 -14.47 9.82
N GLY A 17 -17.41 -13.77 9.39
CA GLY A 17 -16.04 -14.28 9.43
C GLY A 17 -15.13 -13.72 10.52
N GLY A 18 -15.52 -12.61 11.16
CA GLY A 18 -14.73 -11.94 12.19
C GLY A 18 -13.32 -11.51 11.72
N LEU A 19 -12.43 -11.22 12.68
CA LEU A 19 -11.04 -10.80 12.41
C LEU A 19 -10.24 -11.82 11.57
N TYR A 20 -10.57 -13.11 11.64
CA TYR A 20 -9.91 -14.17 10.88
C TYR A 20 -10.24 -14.12 9.39
N SER A 21 -11.51 -13.90 9.04
CA SER A 21 -11.90 -13.75 7.63
C SER A 21 -11.28 -12.49 7.04
N VAL A 22 -11.27 -11.38 7.78
CA VAL A 22 -10.65 -10.13 7.32
C VAL A 22 -9.15 -10.33 7.07
N ALA A 23 -8.43 -10.97 7.99
CA ALA A 23 -7.00 -11.24 7.80
C ALA A 23 -6.73 -12.14 6.59
N TYR A 24 -7.56 -13.15 6.35
CA TYR A 24 -7.39 -14.06 5.21
C TYR A 24 -7.69 -13.35 3.88
N THR A 25 -8.76 -12.55 3.83
CA THR A 25 -9.09 -11.77 2.62
C THR A 25 -8.04 -10.70 2.34
N ASP A 26 -7.47 -10.05 3.37
CA ASP A 26 -6.39 -9.07 3.22
C ASP A 26 -5.15 -9.70 2.53
N VAL A 27 -4.75 -10.91 2.94
CA VAL A 27 -3.59 -11.61 2.36
C VAL A 27 -3.82 -11.96 0.89
N VAL A 28 -5.00 -12.50 0.58
CA VAL A 28 -5.37 -12.86 -0.80
C VAL A 28 -5.43 -11.60 -1.69
N GLN A 29 -6.04 -10.53 -1.19
CA GLN A 29 -6.17 -9.27 -1.91
C GLN A 29 -4.80 -8.63 -2.17
N LEU A 30 -3.91 -8.57 -1.17
CA LEU A 30 -2.55 -8.06 -1.36
C LEU A 30 -1.77 -8.91 -2.36
N GLY A 31 -1.95 -10.23 -2.36
CA GLY A 31 -1.34 -11.13 -3.34
C GLY A 31 -1.79 -10.82 -4.77
N PHE A 32 -3.09 -10.66 -5.00
CA PHE A 32 -3.63 -10.30 -6.31
C PHE A 32 -3.17 -8.92 -6.78
N ILE A 33 -3.17 -7.92 -5.89
CA ILE A 33 -2.69 -6.56 -6.22
C ILE A 33 -1.21 -6.61 -6.59
N PHE A 34 -0.39 -7.30 -5.81
CA PHE A 34 1.04 -7.40 -6.06
C PHE A 34 1.33 -8.02 -7.43
N ILE A 35 0.78 -9.22 -7.69
CA ILE A 35 1.01 -9.93 -8.95
C ILE A 35 0.44 -9.13 -10.13
N GLY A 36 -0.76 -8.58 -10.00
CA GLY A 36 -1.41 -7.81 -11.05
C GLY A 36 -0.60 -6.58 -11.46
N LEU A 37 -0.06 -5.84 -10.48
CA LEU A 37 0.77 -4.67 -10.76
C LEU A 37 2.09 -5.05 -11.43
N TRP A 38 2.75 -6.14 -11.00
CA TRP A 38 3.99 -6.60 -11.63
C TRP A 38 3.79 -7.05 -13.09
N ILE A 39 2.66 -7.70 -13.39
CA ILE A 39 2.30 -8.08 -14.77
C ILE A 39 1.97 -6.84 -15.61
N ALA A 40 1.40 -5.79 -15.01
CA ALA A 40 1.07 -4.56 -15.71
C ALA A 40 2.31 -3.75 -16.13
N ILE A 41 3.41 -3.80 -15.36
CA ILE A 41 4.64 -3.04 -15.66
C ILE A 41 5.18 -3.27 -17.09
N PRO A 42 5.47 -4.51 -17.54
CA PRO A 42 6.01 -4.72 -18.89
C PRO A 42 5.05 -4.24 -19.98
N PHE A 43 3.74 -4.46 -19.80
CA PHE A 43 2.73 -3.97 -20.74
C PHE A 43 2.68 -2.43 -20.78
N ALA A 44 2.87 -1.77 -19.63
CA ALA A 44 2.91 -0.32 -19.56
C ALA A 44 4.16 0.26 -20.26
N ILE A 45 5.32 -0.38 -20.13
CA ILE A 45 6.58 0.08 -20.75
C ILE A 45 6.58 -0.15 -22.27
N GLU A 46 5.96 -1.23 -22.77
CA GLU A 46 5.92 -1.56 -24.20
C GLU A 46 4.97 -0.65 -25.01
N HIS A 47 4.16 0.18 -24.34
CA HIS A 47 3.20 1.02 -25.03
C HIS A 47 3.86 2.22 -25.74
N LYS A 48 3.57 2.41 -27.04
CA LYS A 48 4.15 3.46 -27.90
C LYS A 48 3.98 4.90 -27.42
N SER A 49 3.08 5.16 -26.48
CA SER A 49 2.85 6.48 -25.88
C SER A 49 3.70 6.77 -24.64
N VAL A 50 4.49 5.81 -24.18
CA VAL A 50 5.32 5.90 -22.97
C VAL A 50 6.78 6.13 -23.38
N GLY A 51 7.39 7.21 -22.88
CA GLY A 51 8.82 7.49 -23.05
C GLY A 51 9.68 6.60 -22.13
N SER A 52 10.98 6.45 -22.42
CA SER A 52 11.86 5.71 -21.51
C SER A 52 11.85 6.34 -20.10
N ILE A 53 11.64 5.54 -19.05
CA ILE A 53 11.66 5.95 -17.64
C ILE A 53 12.92 6.78 -17.29
N ILE A 54 14.05 6.43 -17.93
CA ILE A 54 15.34 7.09 -17.75
C ILE A 54 15.35 8.50 -18.38
N SER A 55 14.66 8.71 -19.51
CA SER A 55 14.58 10.02 -20.16
C SER A 55 13.62 10.99 -19.46
N THR A 56 12.57 10.47 -18.81
CA THR A 56 11.57 11.28 -18.07
C THR A 56 12.03 11.60 -16.63
N TRP A 57 13.16 11.02 -16.19
CA TRP A 57 13.75 11.21 -14.85
C TRP A 57 13.87 12.68 -14.36
N PRO A 58 14.26 13.65 -15.20
CA PRO A 58 14.33 15.05 -14.77
C PRO A 58 12.97 15.66 -14.41
N ASP A 59 11.89 15.18 -15.05
CA ASP A 59 10.56 15.78 -14.97
C ASP A 59 9.73 15.19 -13.83
N TRP A 60 9.79 13.87 -13.59
CA TRP A 60 9.03 13.24 -12.51
C TRP A 60 9.66 13.34 -11.13
N ARG A 61 10.98 13.59 -11.04
CA ARG A 61 11.67 13.79 -9.74
C ARG A 61 10.98 14.87 -8.89
N GLY A 62 10.25 15.79 -9.56
CA GLY A 62 9.56 16.89 -8.92
C GLY A 62 10.56 17.88 -8.32
N ARG A 63 10.13 19.13 -8.14
CA ARG A 63 10.87 20.09 -7.32
C ARG A 63 9.92 20.54 -6.23
N ILE A 64 10.34 20.39 -4.97
CA ILE A 64 9.59 20.92 -3.85
C ILE A 64 9.76 22.44 -3.89
N ASP A 65 8.69 23.15 -4.20
CA ASP A 65 8.69 24.60 -4.10
C ASP A 65 8.72 25.04 -2.64
N LYS A 66 9.33 26.20 -2.34
CA LYS A 66 9.47 26.71 -0.98
C LYS A 66 8.12 26.93 -0.28
N SER A 67 7.07 27.20 -1.05
CA SER A 67 5.71 27.35 -0.56
C SER A 67 5.09 26.06 -0.02
N GLN A 68 5.52 24.89 -0.52
CA GLN A 68 4.94 23.58 -0.19
C GLN A 68 5.75 22.82 0.86
N ILE A 69 6.88 23.35 1.33
CA ILE A 69 7.75 22.65 2.30
C ILE A 69 6.98 22.24 3.56
N VAL A 70 6.08 23.10 4.06
CA VAL A 70 5.28 22.81 5.26
C VAL A 70 4.33 21.64 5.02
N GLU A 71 3.66 21.60 3.87
CA GLU A 71 2.77 20.51 3.49
C GLU A 71 3.53 19.20 3.30
N TRP A 72 4.70 19.24 2.67
CA TRP A 72 5.59 18.07 2.54
C TRP A 72 6.07 17.56 3.90
N MET A 73 6.41 18.46 4.81
CA MET A 73 6.81 18.10 6.17
C MET A 73 5.65 17.49 6.96
N ASP A 74 4.46 18.07 6.89
CA ASP A 74 3.27 17.54 7.56
C ASP A 74 2.92 16.13 7.05
N ASN A 75 2.91 15.93 5.73
CA ASN A 75 2.71 14.61 5.13
C ASN A 75 3.80 13.61 5.52
N MET A 76 5.07 14.01 5.59
CA MET A 76 6.14 13.13 6.07
C MET A 76 5.92 12.71 7.53
N PHE A 77 5.56 13.64 8.40
CA PHE A 77 5.29 13.33 9.80
C PHE A 77 4.05 12.45 9.95
N LEU A 78 3.01 12.69 9.16
CA LEU A 78 1.82 11.85 9.12
C LEU A 78 2.15 10.42 8.68
N LEU A 79 2.99 10.24 7.66
CA LEU A 79 3.38 8.91 7.18
C LEU A 79 4.28 8.15 8.17
N ILE A 80 5.20 8.84 8.85
CA ILE A 80 6.13 8.22 9.82
C ILE A 80 5.42 7.93 11.15
N PHE A 81 4.71 8.90 11.70
CA PHE A 81 4.12 8.80 13.04
C PHE A 81 2.67 8.34 13.04
N GLY A 82 1.90 8.60 11.98
CA GLY A 82 0.47 8.24 11.91
C GLY A 82 0.20 6.74 11.87
N GLY A 83 1.15 5.94 11.41
CA GLY A 83 1.05 4.47 11.42
C GLY A 83 1.23 3.84 12.81
N ILE A 84 1.90 4.54 13.75
CA ILE A 84 2.21 4.02 15.09
C ILE A 84 0.94 3.88 15.95
N PRO A 85 0.06 4.89 16.13
CA PRO A 85 -1.15 4.80 16.95
C PRO A 85 -2.32 4.07 16.27
N TRP A 86 -2.12 3.43 15.12
CA TRP A 86 -3.21 2.84 14.36
C TRP A 86 -3.91 1.72 15.15
N GLN A 87 -5.16 1.93 15.54
CA GLN A 87 -5.89 1.04 16.45
C GLN A 87 -5.86 -0.43 16.00
N VAL A 88 -6.15 -0.69 14.73
CA VAL A 88 -6.19 -2.04 14.16
C VAL A 88 -4.81 -2.72 14.21
N TYR A 89 -3.73 -1.97 14.07
CA TYR A 89 -2.37 -2.49 14.15
C TYR A 89 -2.04 -2.94 15.58
N PHE A 90 -2.33 -2.11 16.58
CA PHE A 90 -2.15 -2.49 17.99
C PHE A 90 -3.02 -3.68 18.38
N GLN A 91 -4.26 -3.77 17.88
CA GLN A 91 -5.10 -4.96 18.08
C GLN A 91 -4.44 -6.23 17.53
N ARG A 92 -3.81 -6.16 16.35
CA ARG A 92 -3.07 -7.29 15.76
C ARG A 92 -1.81 -7.64 16.56
N VAL A 93 -1.03 -6.65 16.99
CA VAL A 93 0.18 -6.84 17.82
C VAL A 93 -0.15 -7.47 19.17
N LEU A 94 -1.20 -7.00 19.85
CA LEU A 94 -1.63 -7.50 21.16
C LEU A 94 -2.29 -8.88 21.09
N SER A 95 -2.88 -9.24 19.93
CA SER A 95 -3.45 -10.59 19.72
C SER A 95 -2.39 -11.68 19.48
N ALA A 96 -1.11 -11.31 19.30
CA ALA A 96 -0.03 -12.24 19.05
C ALA A 96 0.33 -13.04 20.32
N LYS A 97 0.54 -14.36 20.16
CA LYS A 97 0.90 -15.28 21.27
C LYS A 97 2.21 -14.93 22.01
N SER A 98 3.06 -14.07 21.45
CA SER A 98 4.34 -13.67 22.05
C SER A 98 4.83 -12.36 21.47
N ALA A 99 5.44 -11.52 22.32
CA ALA A 99 6.02 -10.23 21.93
C ALA A 99 7.12 -10.38 20.85
N LYS A 100 7.95 -11.42 20.92
CA LYS A 100 9.01 -11.67 19.91
C LYS A 100 8.43 -11.95 18.52
N LYS A 101 7.30 -12.67 18.46
CA LYS A 101 6.61 -12.96 17.19
C LYS A 101 5.97 -11.70 16.61
N ALA A 102 5.35 -10.88 17.46
CA ALA A 102 4.77 -9.61 17.03
C ALA A 102 5.85 -8.68 16.44
N MET A 103 7.00 -8.56 17.12
CA MET A 103 8.12 -7.76 16.62
C MET A 103 8.63 -8.24 15.26
N TYR A 104 8.85 -9.54 15.08
CA TYR A 104 9.32 -10.09 13.81
C TYR A 104 8.31 -9.83 12.68
N LEU A 105 7.01 -10.00 12.95
CA LEU A 105 5.94 -9.69 12.00
C LEU A 105 5.95 -8.20 11.60
N SER A 106 6.19 -7.29 12.53
CA SER A 106 6.30 -5.85 12.24
C SER A 106 7.49 -5.53 11.33
N PHE A 107 8.66 -6.14 11.55
CA PHE A 107 9.82 -5.97 10.67
C PHE A 107 9.57 -6.56 9.29
N CYS A 108 9.00 -7.77 9.21
CA CYS A 108 8.60 -8.37 7.93
C CYS A 108 7.58 -7.50 7.18
N ALA A 109 6.61 -6.92 7.90
CA ALA A 109 5.62 -6.03 7.31
C ALA A 109 6.27 -4.75 6.78
N ALA A 110 7.24 -4.16 7.48
CA ALA A 110 7.96 -2.99 7.00
C ALA A 110 8.69 -3.26 5.67
N VAL A 111 9.40 -4.38 5.57
CA VAL A 111 10.05 -4.81 4.32
C VAL A 111 9.00 -5.10 3.24
N GLY A 112 7.91 -5.78 3.60
CA GLY A 112 6.79 -6.05 2.70
C GLY A 112 6.18 -4.77 2.12
N CYS A 113 5.97 -3.73 2.93
CA CYS A 113 5.45 -2.44 2.48
C CYS A 113 6.37 -1.79 1.44
N VAL A 114 7.69 -1.82 1.63
CA VAL A 114 8.65 -1.28 0.66
C VAL A 114 8.56 -2.04 -0.67
N LEU A 115 8.52 -3.37 -0.62
CA LEU A 115 8.41 -4.21 -1.81
C LEU A 115 7.07 -4.02 -2.55
N LEU A 116 5.97 -3.90 -1.80
CA LEU A 116 4.63 -3.64 -2.35
C LEU A 116 4.49 -2.23 -2.94
N ALA A 117 5.28 -1.26 -2.46
CA ALA A 117 5.28 0.11 -2.96
C ALA A 117 6.04 0.28 -4.28
N MET A 118 6.95 -0.64 -4.64
CA MET A 118 7.75 -0.50 -5.87
C MET A 118 6.89 -0.49 -7.15
N PRO A 119 5.94 -1.43 -7.37
CA PRO A 119 5.17 -1.48 -8.61
C PRO A 119 4.32 -0.21 -8.86
N PRO A 120 3.56 0.32 -7.88
CA PRO A 120 2.85 1.59 -8.06
C PRO A 120 3.78 2.76 -8.38
N VAL A 121 4.94 2.86 -7.74
CA VAL A 121 5.91 3.93 -8.00
C VAL A 121 6.47 3.85 -9.41
N LEU A 122 6.79 2.64 -9.89
CA LEU A 122 7.25 2.42 -11.26
C LEU A 122 6.18 2.81 -12.29
N ILE A 123 4.93 2.41 -12.07
CA ILE A 123 3.81 2.79 -12.94
C ILE A 123 3.58 4.30 -12.91
N GLY A 124 3.67 4.94 -11.75
CA GLY A 124 3.56 6.40 -11.63
C GLY A 124 4.70 7.16 -12.30
N ALA A 125 5.91 6.58 -12.38
CA ALA A 125 7.04 7.17 -13.10
C ALA A 125 6.99 6.96 -14.63
N ILE A 126 6.18 5.99 -15.08
CA ILE A 126 5.92 5.67 -16.49
C ILE A 126 4.84 6.60 -17.08
N ALA A 127 3.84 6.96 -16.28
CA ALA A 127 2.70 7.79 -16.66
C ALA A 127 3.07 9.28 -16.80
#